data_AF-A0A971MQT4-F1
#
_entry.id   AF-A0A971MQT4-F1
#
_cell.length_a   1.000
_cell.length_b   1.000
_cell.length_c   1.000
_cell.angle_alpha   90.00
_cell.angle_beta   90.00
_cell.angle_gamma   90.00
#
_symmetry.space_group_name_H-M   'P 1'
#
loop_
_entity.id
_entity.type
_entity.pdbx_description
1 polymer ?
#
loop_
_entity_poly.entity_id
_entity_poly.type
_entity_poly.pdbx_seq_one_letter_code
_entity_poly.pdbx_strand_id
1 'polypeptide(L)'
;MKKGLLKTVWLGLLIVILLSTPCFAAEKYRKVDKIDGFKLEIGAILPQKFLDKNKPRELKVSSSQTAPGYNIEYKEIEYKIGVDGNNAIIFISTEDPQFVTVEKIRPGMAFTDAFKLAPKASVIMESGWIGYIPFKSGWNAAVLLDERDQWSYFDKVAFVFMRQE
;
A
#
# COMPACT_ATOMS: atom_id res chain seq x y z
N MET A 1 -8.29 70.61 19.95
CA MET A 1 -7.55 69.89 21.03
C MET A 1 -8.44 68.72 21.43
N LYS A 2 -8.09 67.43 21.35
CA LYS A 2 -6.83 66.73 21.56
C LYS A 2 -6.62 65.65 20.47
N LYS A 3 -5.37 65.57 20.00
CA LYS A 3 -4.79 64.43 19.27
C LYS A 3 -4.26 63.42 20.31
N GLY A 4 -4.28 62.14 19.98
CA GLY A 4 -3.76 61.03 20.81
C GLY A 4 -4.89 60.03 21.07
N LEU A 5 -4.87 58.81 20.55
CA LEU A 5 -3.84 57.81 20.79
C LEU A 5 -3.87 56.79 19.63
N LEU A 6 -2.88 56.87 18.75
CA LEU A 6 -2.53 55.82 17.79
C LEU A 6 -1.24 55.19 18.32
N LYS A 7 -1.06 53.88 18.09
CA LYS A 7 0.19 53.09 18.21
C LYS A 7 0.43 52.33 19.53
N THR A 8 -0.34 51.30 19.87
CA THR A 8 0.22 50.18 20.68
C THR A 8 -0.55 48.84 20.58
N VAL A 9 -1.00 48.41 19.40
CA VAL A 9 -1.51 47.01 19.23
C VAL A 9 -1.10 46.45 17.87
N TRP A 10 0.18 46.55 17.52
CA TRP A 10 0.73 46.03 16.26
C TRP A 10 2.05 45.26 16.47
N LEU A 11 2.24 44.62 17.63
CA LEU A 11 3.47 43.88 17.93
C LEU A 11 3.26 42.64 18.83
N GLY A 12 2.07 42.03 18.78
CA GLY A 12 1.67 40.99 19.74
C GLY A 12 1.00 39.75 19.16
N LEU A 13 1.15 39.46 17.86
CA LEU A 13 0.68 38.18 17.29
C LEU A 13 1.48 37.78 16.05
N LEU A 14 2.81 37.90 16.12
CA LEU A 14 3.75 37.40 15.11
C LEU A 14 4.69 36.33 15.70
N ILE A 15 4.28 35.67 16.79
CA ILE A 15 5.05 34.64 17.52
C ILE A 15 4.13 33.44 17.80
N VAL A 16 3.46 32.90 16.78
CA VAL A 16 2.89 31.53 16.79
C VAL A 16 2.89 30.97 15.37
N ILE A 17 4.00 31.13 14.63
CA ILE A 17 4.20 30.49 13.32
C ILE A 17 5.62 29.93 13.28
N LEU A 18 5.99 29.04 14.20
CA LEU A 18 7.34 28.45 14.18
C LEU A 18 7.47 27.05 14.83
N LEU A 19 6.40 26.30 15.10
CA LEU A 19 6.54 24.96 15.70
C LEU A 19 5.51 23.92 15.22
N SER A 20 5.27 23.82 13.91
CA SER A 20 4.60 22.62 13.38
C SER A 20 5.00 22.31 11.95
N THR A 21 6.28 22.48 11.60
CA THR A 21 6.82 21.65 10.51
C THR A 21 6.94 20.24 11.08
N PRO A 22 6.10 19.27 10.69
CA PRO A 22 6.45 17.87 10.95
C PRO A 22 7.84 17.69 10.37
N CYS A 23 8.75 17.24 11.22
CA CYS A 23 10.08 16.80 10.86
C CYS A 23 9.89 15.63 9.88
N PHE A 24 9.68 15.95 8.60
CA PHE A 24 9.96 15.02 7.53
C PHE A 24 11.46 14.83 7.59
N ALA A 25 11.86 13.80 8.32
CA ALA A 25 13.18 13.22 8.20
C ALA A 25 13.46 13.15 6.69
N ALA A 26 14.45 13.92 6.24
CA ALA A 26 14.97 13.81 4.90
C ALA A 26 15.57 12.41 4.83
N GLU A 27 14.72 11.46 4.46
CA GLU A 27 15.05 10.06 4.29
C GLU A 27 16.12 10.04 3.21
N LYS A 28 17.31 9.63 3.65
CA LYS A 28 18.46 9.41 2.80
C LYS A 28 17.98 8.46 1.70
N TYR A 29 17.68 8.99 0.51
CA TYR A 29 17.48 8.20 -0.70
C TYR A 29 18.77 7.41 -0.93
N ARG A 30 18.84 6.24 -0.30
CA ARG A 30 19.88 5.26 -0.51
C ARG A 30 19.61 4.80 -1.92
N LYS A 31 20.54 5.02 -2.86
CA LYS A 31 20.45 4.43 -4.19
C LYS A 31 20.25 2.92 -4.01
N VAL A 32 19.01 2.45 -4.03
CA VAL A 32 18.70 1.04 -4.00
C VAL A 32 19.07 0.56 -5.39
N ASP A 33 20.21 -0.11 -5.43
CA ASP A 33 20.80 -0.65 -6.64
C ASP A 33 19.74 -1.37 -7.46
N LYS A 34 19.76 -1.15 -8.78
CA LYS A 34 19.05 -2.02 -9.72
C LYS A 34 19.41 -3.46 -9.38
N ILE A 35 18.47 -4.22 -8.86
CA ILE A 35 18.63 -5.63 -8.61
C ILE A 35 18.54 -6.34 -9.97
N ASP A 36 19.66 -6.40 -10.69
CA ASP A 36 19.95 -7.32 -11.81
C ASP A 36 18.89 -7.45 -12.93
N GLY A 37 18.15 -6.38 -13.24
CA GLY A 37 17.11 -6.45 -14.28
C GLY A 37 15.90 -7.30 -13.91
N PHE A 38 15.77 -7.71 -12.65
CA PHE A 38 14.61 -8.44 -12.16
C PHE A 38 13.37 -7.54 -12.16
N LYS A 39 12.31 -8.02 -12.81
CA LYS A 39 10.99 -7.39 -12.83
C LYS A 39 10.07 -8.18 -11.91
N LEU A 40 9.50 -7.48 -10.92
CA LEU A 40 8.55 -8.08 -10.01
C LEU A 40 7.17 -8.19 -10.71
N GLU A 41 6.87 -9.37 -11.22
CA GLU A 41 5.62 -9.68 -11.91
C GLU A 41 5.19 -11.14 -11.69
N ILE A 42 3.90 -11.41 -11.88
CA ILE A 42 3.35 -12.77 -11.80
C ILE A 42 4.03 -13.66 -12.85
N GLY A 43 4.38 -14.88 -12.46
CA GLY A 43 5.08 -15.87 -13.28
C GLY A 43 6.60 -15.72 -13.31
N ALA A 44 7.16 -14.60 -12.84
CA ALA A 44 8.61 -14.45 -12.77
C ALA A 44 9.21 -15.37 -11.69
N ILE A 45 10.38 -15.95 -11.97
CA ILE A 45 11.11 -16.77 -10.99
C ILE A 45 11.76 -15.85 -9.95
N LEU A 46 11.44 -16.05 -8.68
CA LEU A 46 12.02 -15.28 -7.58
C LEU A 46 13.52 -15.61 -7.45
N PRO A 47 14.44 -14.63 -7.57
CA PRO A 47 15.87 -14.90 -7.50
C PRO A 47 16.30 -15.53 -6.17
N GLN A 48 17.21 -16.51 -6.22
CA GLN A 48 17.66 -17.29 -5.06
C GLN A 48 18.13 -16.42 -3.88
N LYS A 49 18.77 -15.28 -4.15
CA LYS A 49 19.21 -14.34 -3.12
C LYS A 49 18.09 -13.81 -2.21
N PHE A 50 16.84 -13.75 -2.70
CA PHE A 50 15.68 -13.39 -1.88
C PHE A 50 15.20 -14.56 -1.02
N LEU A 51 15.32 -15.78 -1.53
CA LEU A 51 14.97 -17.01 -0.82
C LEU A 51 15.94 -17.29 0.33
N ASP A 52 17.24 -17.11 0.10
CA ASP A 52 18.28 -17.39 1.11
C ASP A 52 18.22 -16.41 2.30
N LYS A 53 17.83 -15.16 2.02
CA LYS A 53 17.77 -14.10 3.04
C LYS A 53 16.54 -14.22 3.94
N ASN A 54 15.46 -14.85 3.46
CA ASN A 54 14.16 -14.82 4.11
C ASN A 54 13.65 -16.24 4.37
N LYS A 55 13.29 -16.53 5.63
CA LYS A 55 12.60 -17.79 5.93
C LYS A 55 11.18 -17.72 5.33
N PRO A 56 10.77 -18.74 4.54
CA PRO A 56 9.41 -18.77 4.01
C PRO A 56 8.41 -18.79 5.17
N ARG A 57 7.30 -18.08 4.98
CA ARG A 57 6.13 -18.12 5.85
C ARG A 57 4.95 -18.60 5.05
N GLU A 58 3.96 -19.21 5.69
CA GLU A 58 2.73 -19.53 5.00
C GLU A 58 1.98 -18.21 4.69
N LEU A 59 1.82 -17.91 3.40
CA LEU A 59 1.06 -16.76 2.93
C LEU A 59 -0.25 -17.25 2.36
N LYS A 60 -1.35 -16.71 2.88
CA LYS A 60 -2.66 -16.91 2.28
C LYS A 60 -2.67 -16.16 0.95
N VAL A 61 -2.94 -16.87 -0.15
CA VAL A 61 -3.04 -16.28 -1.52
C VAL A 61 -4.48 -16.23 -2.04
N SER A 62 -5.35 -17.11 -1.51
CA SER A 62 -6.80 -17.10 -1.72
C SER A 62 -7.52 -17.72 -0.51
N SER A 63 -8.86 -17.69 -0.53
CA SER A 63 -9.73 -18.35 0.44
C SER A 63 -9.38 -19.81 0.72
N SER A 64 -8.99 -20.53 -0.33
CA SER A 64 -8.75 -21.97 -0.32
C SER A 64 -7.28 -22.36 -0.46
N GLN A 65 -6.38 -21.39 -0.66
CA GLN A 65 -4.99 -21.66 -1.00
C GLN A 65 -4.01 -20.85 -0.15
N THR A 66 -2.98 -21.55 0.30
CA THR A 66 -1.77 -20.98 0.89
C THR A 66 -0.56 -21.33 0.03
N ALA A 67 0.49 -20.53 0.15
CA ALA A 67 1.74 -20.71 -0.58
C ALA A 67 2.94 -20.30 0.29
N PRO A 68 4.16 -20.80 0.01
CA PRO A 68 5.38 -20.23 0.55
C PRO A 68 5.47 -18.74 0.23
N GLY A 69 5.63 -17.94 1.29
CA GLY A 69 5.55 -16.50 1.28
C GLY A 69 6.85 -15.84 1.73
N TYR A 70 7.24 -14.74 1.07
CA TYR A 70 8.44 -13.98 1.35
C TYR A 70 8.12 -12.49 1.45
N ASN A 71 8.73 -11.80 2.41
CA ASN A 71 8.76 -10.34 2.43
C ASN A 71 10.01 -9.89 1.67
N ILE A 72 9.82 -9.10 0.62
CA ILE A 72 10.92 -8.53 -0.14
C ILE A 72 10.79 -7.01 -0.17
N GLU A 73 11.92 -6.32 -0.06
CA GLU A 73 11.99 -4.90 -0.33
C GLU A 73 12.40 -4.71 -1.80
N TYR A 74 11.56 -4.06 -2.58
CA TYR A 74 11.83 -3.77 -3.99
C TYR A 74 11.51 -2.30 -4.27
N LYS A 75 12.53 -1.53 -4.66
CA LYS A 75 12.42 -0.07 -4.87
C LYS A 75 11.83 0.64 -3.64
N GLU A 76 12.37 0.35 -2.45
CA GLU A 76 11.96 0.95 -1.17
C GLU A 76 10.53 0.59 -0.72
N ILE A 77 9.85 -0.33 -1.43
CA ILE A 77 8.51 -0.80 -1.07
C ILE A 77 8.58 -2.24 -0.57
N GLU A 78 7.94 -2.50 0.57
CA GLU A 78 7.80 -3.87 1.10
C GLU A 78 6.64 -4.60 0.37
N TYR A 79 6.98 -5.74 -0.24
CA TYR A 79 6.04 -6.64 -0.87
C TYR A 79 6.00 -7.98 -0.15
N LYS A 80 4.80 -8.55 -0.03
CA LYS A 80 4.56 -9.94 0.35
C LYS A 80 4.37 -10.74 -0.94
N ILE A 81 5.24 -11.73 -1.16
CA ILE A 81 5.30 -12.53 -2.39
C ILE A 81 4.97 -13.97 -2.07
N GLY A 82 3.94 -14.51 -2.72
CA GLY A 82 3.67 -15.96 -2.73
C GLY A 82 4.27 -16.61 -3.98
N VAL A 83 4.90 -17.76 -3.82
CA VAL A 83 5.50 -18.54 -4.93
C VAL A 83 4.97 -19.96 -5.01
N ASP A 84 5.07 -20.58 -6.19
CA ASP A 84 4.77 -22.01 -6.39
C ASP A 84 5.98 -22.93 -6.09
N GLY A 85 5.83 -24.23 -6.39
CA GLY A 85 6.89 -25.22 -6.21
C GLY A 85 8.14 -25.02 -7.10
N ASN A 86 8.05 -24.17 -8.13
CA ASN A 86 9.16 -23.79 -9.01
C ASN A 86 9.75 -22.41 -8.63
N ASN A 87 9.34 -21.83 -7.50
CA ASN A 87 9.63 -20.46 -7.10
C ASN A 87 9.10 -19.40 -8.09
N ALA A 88 8.13 -19.74 -8.94
CA ALA A 88 7.44 -18.78 -9.78
C ALA A 88 6.46 -17.96 -8.93
N ILE A 89 6.44 -16.64 -9.12
CA ILE A 89 5.60 -15.74 -8.35
C ILE A 89 4.13 -15.92 -8.75
N ILE A 90 3.29 -16.34 -7.81
CA ILE A 90 1.85 -16.52 -8.02
C ILE A 90 1.00 -15.47 -7.31
N PHE A 91 1.61 -14.71 -6.40
CA PHE A 91 0.94 -13.69 -5.61
C PHE A 91 1.90 -12.56 -5.26
N ILE A 92 1.46 -11.32 -5.39
CA ILE A 92 2.19 -10.12 -5.00
C ILE A 92 1.21 -9.24 -4.23
N SER A 93 1.52 -8.82 -3.01
CA SER A 93 0.77 -7.78 -2.32
C SER A 93 1.66 -6.77 -1.63
N THR A 94 1.11 -5.58 -1.36
CA THR A 94 1.78 -4.56 -0.55
C THR A 94 0.75 -3.73 0.22
N GLU A 95 1.10 -3.42 1.47
CA GLU A 95 0.38 -2.53 2.38
C GLU A 95 1.02 -1.13 2.40
N ASP A 96 2.11 -0.94 1.64
CA ASP A 96 2.90 0.28 1.66
C ASP A 96 2.13 1.45 1.01
N PRO A 97 1.88 2.57 1.74
CA PRO A 97 1.15 3.71 1.21
C PRO A 97 1.89 4.47 0.11
N GLN A 98 3.20 4.25 -0.07
CA GLN A 98 3.98 4.82 -1.18
C GLN A 98 3.70 4.11 -2.51
N PHE A 99 3.18 2.87 -2.48
CA PHE A 99 2.85 2.14 -3.69
C PHE A 99 1.59 2.72 -4.35
N VAL A 100 1.70 3.05 -5.63
CA VAL A 100 0.59 3.57 -6.43
C VAL A 100 0.51 2.82 -7.75
N THR A 101 -0.64 2.21 -8.04
CA THR A 101 -0.87 1.53 -9.32
C THR A 101 -1.00 2.52 -10.47
N VAL A 102 -1.01 2.02 -11.71
CA VAL A 102 -1.26 2.86 -12.91
C VAL A 102 -2.64 3.49 -12.89
N GLU A 103 -3.64 2.83 -12.28
CA GLU A 103 -4.97 3.37 -12.04
C GLU A 103 -5.05 4.32 -10.83
N LYS A 104 -3.92 4.63 -10.17
CA LYS A 104 -3.80 5.49 -8.98
C LYS A 104 -4.41 4.93 -7.70
N ILE A 105 -4.45 3.61 -7.57
CA ILE A 105 -4.87 2.93 -6.35
C ILE A 105 -3.66 2.86 -5.42
N ARG A 106 -3.90 3.05 -4.12
CA ARG A 106 -2.87 2.88 -3.09
C ARG A 106 -3.46 2.33 -1.79
N PRO A 107 -2.69 1.59 -0.99
CA PRO A 107 -3.06 1.29 0.38
C PRO A 107 -3.42 2.57 1.18
N GLY A 108 -4.41 2.47 2.04
CA GLY A 108 -4.90 3.56 2.89
C GLY A 108 -5.83 4.58 2.23
N MET A 109 -6.03 4.55 0.90
CA MET A 109 -7.03 5.42 0.25
C MET A 109 -8.45 4.98 0.59
N ALA A 110 -9.41 5.90 0.49
CA ALA A 110 -10.81 5.56 0.72
C ALA A 110 -11.31 4.51 -0.28
N PHE A 111 -12.01 3.47 0.20
CA PHE A 111 -12.49 2.41 -0.69
C PHE A 111 -13.49 2.93 -1.73
N THR A 112 -14.33 3.88 -1.35
CA THR A 112 -15.26 4.55 -2.27
C THR A 112 -14.53 5.29 -3.40
N ASP A 113 -13.35 5.84 -3.13
CA ASP A 113 -12.53 6.47 -4.15
C ASP A 113 -11.86 5.43 -5.05
N ALA A 114 -11.39 4.31 -4.49
CA ALA A 114 -10.89 3.18 -5.29
C ALA A 114 -12.00 2.63 -6.22
N PHE A 115 -13.24 2.51 -5.73
CA PHE A 115 -14.37 2.04 -6.52
C PHE A 115 -14.70 2.97 -7.69
N LYS A 116 -14.62 4.29 -7.51
CA LYS A 116 -14.80 5.26 -8.61
C LYS A 116 -13.75 5.12 -9.72
N LEU A 117 -12.56 4.61 -9.39
CA LEU A 117 -11.50 4.36 -10.37
C LEU A 117 -11.75 3.07 -11.20
N ALA A 118 -12.71 2.24 -10.80
CA ALA A 118 -13.14 1.04 -11.50
C ALA A 118 -14.66 1.02 -11.78
N PRO A 119 -15.20 1.95 -12.58
CA PRO A 119 -16.65 2.16 -12.72
C PRO A 119 -17.43 1.00 -13.36
N LYS A 120 -16.74 -0.05 -13.83
CA LYS A 120 -17.34 -1.27 -14.40
C LYS A 120 -17.03 -2.53 -13.58
N ALA A 121 -16.26 -2.41 -12.51
CA ALA A 121 -15.91 -3.54 -11.67
C ALA A 121 -16.98 -3.74 -10.58
N SER A 122 -17.30 -5.01 -10.32
CA SER A 122 -18.03 -5.40 -9.12
C SER A 122 -17.05 -5.72 -8.00
N VAL A 123 -17.46 -5.48 -6.74
CA VAL A 123 -16.73 -6.02 -5.59
C VAL A 123 -16.88 -7.54 -5.61
N ILE A 124 -15.76 -8.26 -5.56
CA ILE A 124 -15.72 -9.71 -5.45
C ILE A 124 -15.54 -10.06 -3.98
N MET A 125 -16.48 -10.87 -3.46
CA MET A 125 -16.42 -11.39 -2.10
C MET A 125 -15.75 -12.75 -2.11
N GLU A 126 -14.80 -12.97 -1.20
CA GLU A 126 -14.06 -14.22 -1.11
C GLU A 126 -14.09 -14.75 0.33
N SER A 127 -14.56 -15.99 0.52
CA SER A 127 -14.85 -16.55 1.85
C SER A 127 -13.59 -16.77 2.69
N GLY A 128 -13.62 -16.39 3.96
CA GLY A 128 -12.40 -16.41 4.81
C GLY A 128 -11.34 -15.41 4.36
N TRP A 129 -11.70 -14.51 3.43
CA TRP A 129 -10.90 -13.43 2.89
C TRP A 129 -11.71 -12.13 2.93
N ILE A 130 -11.03 -11.15 2.37
CA ILE A 130 -11.37 -9.76 2.08
C ILE A 130 -12.28 -9.65 0.85
N GLY A 131 -13.14 -8.63 0.80
CA GLY A 131 -13.75 -8.17 -0.46
C GLY A 131 -12.75 -7.36 -1.29
N TYR A 132 -12.74 -7.48 -2.61
CA TYR A 132 -11.80 -6.69 -3.43
C TYR A 132 -12.41 -6.19 -4.74
N ILE A 133 -11.77 -5.16 -5.30
CA ILE A 133 -12.13 -4.58 -6.60
C ILE A 133 -11.02 -4.92 -7.60
N PRO A 134 -11.32 -5.64 -8.70
CA PRO A 134 -10.36 -5.90 -9.76
C PRO A 134 -10.17 -4.70 -10.69
N PHE A 135 -8.93 -4.50 -11.16
CA PHE A 135 -8.57 -3.45 -12.12
C PHE A 135 -7.90 -4.03 -13.37
N LYS A 136 -7.87 -3.22 -14.44
CA LYS A 136 -7.40 -3.66 -15.77
C LYS A 136 -5.91 -3.98 -15.81
N SER A 137 -5.11 -3.36 -14.93
CA SER A 137 -3.69 -3.64 -14.79
C SER A 137 -3.38 -5.01 -14.16
N GLY A 138 -4.40 -5.74 -13.70
CA GLY A 138 -4.24 -6.97 -12.94
C GLY A 138 -4.10 -6.74 -11.42
N TRP A 139 -3.92 -5.48 -10.98
CA TRP A 139 -3.98 -5.13 -9.57
C TRP A 139 -5.41 -5.16 -9.04
N ASN A 140 -5.54 -5.50 -7.77
CA ASN A 140 -6.78 -5.58 -7.02
C ASN A 140 -6.66 -4.71 -5.78
N ALA A 141 -7.72 -3.98 -5.43
CA ALA A 141 -7.81 -3.22 -4.18
C ALA A 141 -8.58 -4.04 -3.14
N ALA A 142 -7.90 -4.47 -2.09
CA ALA A 142 -8.45 -5.31 -1.03
C ALA A 142 -8.94 -4.48 0.16
N VAL A 143 -10.02 -4.91 0.80
CA VAL A 143 -10.55 -4.36 2.06
C VAL A 143 -10.80 -5.40 3.15
N LEU A 144 -10.19 -5.22 4.32
CA LEU A 144 -10.40 -6.11 5.45
C LEU A 144 -11.82 -5.98 6.00
N LEU A 145 -12.49 -7.12 6.19
CA LEU A 145 -13.70 -7.19 7.00
C LEU A 145 -13.24 -7.15 8.47
N ASP A 146 -13.70 -6.18 9.25
CA ASP A 146 -13.54 -6.26 10.71
C ASP A 146 -14.51 -7.33 11.21
N GLU A 147 -13.97 -8.46 11.69
CA GLU A 147 -14.77 -9.57 12.22
C GLU A 147 -15.68 -9.14 13.38
N ARG A 148 -15.37 -8.01 14.05
CA ARG A 148 -16.16 -7.49 15.17
C ARG A 148 -17.42 -6.76 14.75
N ASP A 149 -17.46 -6.25 13.52
CA ASP A 149 -18.61 -5.55 12.97
C ASP A 149 -18.80 -6.01 11.53
N GLN A 150 -19.64 -7.02 11.35
CA GLN A 150 -20.01 -7.57 10.03
C GLN A 150 -20.64 -6.54 9.08
N TRP A 151 -20.80 -5.29 9.53
CA TRP A 151 -21.41 -4.16 8.85
C TRP A 151 -20.63 -2.84 8.98
N SER A 152 -19.48 -2.79 9.67
CA SER A 152 -18.68 -1.55 9.72
C SER A 152 -17.89 -1.39 8.43
N TYR A 153 -17.96 -0.17 7.91
CA TYR A 153 -17.67 0.16 6.53
C TYR A 153 -16.22 -0.11 6.12
N PHE A 154 -16.09 -0.53 4.87
CA PHE A 154 -14.86 -0.50 4.07
C PHE A 154 -14.33 0.93 3.94
N ASP A 155 -13.76 1.50 5.00
CA ASP A 155 -13.35 2.91 4.90
C ASP A 155 -12.13 3.06 4.00
N LYS A 156 -11.23 2.07 3.99
CA LYS A 156 -9.94 2.18 3.29
C LYS A 156 -9.51 0.88 2.64
N VAL A 157 -8.80 1.03 1.51
CA VAL A 157 -8.03 -0.05 0.90
C VAL A 157 -6.96 -0.51 1.89
N ALA A 158 -7.06 -1.75 2.34
CA ALA A 158 -6.10 -2.33 3.30
C ALA A 158 -4.76 -2.62 2.62
N PHE A 159 -4.81 -3.22 1.43
CA PHE A 159 -3.65 -3.49 0.60
C PHE A 159 -4.05 -3.59 -0.86
N VAL A 160 -3.05 -3.63 -1.73
CA VAL A 160 -3.23 -3.95 -3.14
C VAL A 160 -2.48 -5.22 -3.49
N PHE A 161 -3.03 -6.01 -4.41
CA PHE A 161 -2.42 -7.28 -4.79
C PHE A 161 -2.63 -7.65 -6.26
N MET A 162 -1.72 -8.47 -6.79
CA MET A 162 -1.89 -9.25 -8.03
C MET A 162 -1.80 -10.72 -7.69
N ARG A 163 -2.53 -11.57 -8.41
CA ARG A 163 -2.41 -13.01 -8.29
C ARG A 163 -2.58 -13.69 -9.63
N GLN A 164 -2.01 -14.89 -9.75
CA GLN A 164 -2.33 -15.78 -10.85
C GLN A 164 -3.76 -16.32 -10.65
N GLU A 165 -4.58 -16.24 -11.71
CA GLU A 165 -5.93 -16.84 -11.74
C GLU A 165 -5.87 -18.36 -11.93
#